data_AF-A0A7C5A2V7-F1
#
_entry.id   AF-A0A7C5A2V7-F1
#
_cell.length_a   1.000
_cell.length_b   1.000
_cell.length_c   1.000
_cell.angle_alpha   90.00
_cell.angle_beta   90.00
_cell.angle_gamma   90.00
#
_symmetry.space_group_name_H-M   'P 1'
#
loop_
_entity.id
_entity.type
_entity.pdbx_description
1 polymer ?
#
loop_
_entity_poly.entity_id
_entity_poly.type
_entity_poly.pdbx_seq_one_letter_code
_entity_poly.pdbx_strand_id
1 'polypeptide(L)'
;MTEKKVAREGQGTFAQLYDVQEELSRRNPKPLGRPPKKVQRKPTTVHLTKTEVRNLNKLHLLVSEQFTANRSELVGVAIDVLTLLVEGKGKNSIESAQIRDIETFRKVVSDFVKS
;
A
#
# COMPACT_ATOMS: atom_id res chain seq x y z
N MET A 1 -41.17 -21.29 57.15
CA MET A 1 -39.96 -21.81 56.49
C MET A 1 -40.21 -21.74 55.00
N THR A 2 -39.53 -20.84 54.30
CA THR A 2 -39.78 -20.60 52.87
C THR A 2 -38.46 -20.73 52.14
N GLU A 3 -38.34 -21.81 51.37
CA GLU A 3 -37.13 -22.19 50.66
C GLU A 3 -36.83 -21.19 49.53
N LYS A 4 -35.61 -20.63 49.55
CA LYS A 4 -35.05 -19.80 48.49
C LYS A 4 -34.74 -20.69 47.28
N LYS A 5 -35.44 -20.44 46.16
CA LYS A 5 -35.04 -20.96 44.85
C LYS A 5 -33.76 -20.25 44.39
N VAL A 6 -32.67 -21.02 44.28
CA VAL A 6 -31.39 -20.63 43.69
C VAL A 6 -31.60 -20.44 42.19
N ALA A 7 -31.46 -19.21 41.70
CA ALA A 7 -31.46 -18.90 40.28
C ALA A 7 -30.19 -19.46 39.64
N ARG A 8 -30.34 -20.27 38.60
CA ARG A 8 -29.25 -20.79 37.77
C ARG A 8 -28.67 -19.65 36.92
N GLU A 9 -27.50 -19.17 37.30
CA GLU A 9 -26.60 -18.40 36.45
C GLU A 9 -26.00 -19.34 35.39
N GLY A 10 -26.06 -18.94 34.12
CA GLY A 10 -25.34 -19.64 33.06
C GLY A 10 -26.16 -19.86 31.81
N GLN A 11 -26.47 -18.76 31.11
CA GLN A 11 -26.57 -18.66 29.64
C GLN A 11 -27.13 -17.27 29.33
N GLY A 12 -26.23 -16.30 29.12
CA GLY A 12 -26.64 -15.01 28.59
C GLY A 12 -27.32 -15.22 27.24
N THR A 13 -28.51 -14.66 27.07
CA THR A 13 -29.26 -14.75 25.82
C THR A 13 -28.50 -13.99 24.72
N PHE A 14 -28.62 -14.42 23.46
CA PHE A 14 -27.98 -13.77 22.32
C PHE A 14 -28.26 -12.25 22.26
N ALA A 15 -29.41 -11.80 22.77
CA ALA A 15 -29.75 -10.39 22.92
C ALA A 15 -28.73 -9.61 23.78
N GLN A 16 -28.28 -10.19 24.90
CA GLN A 16 -27.29 -9.57 25.78
C GLN A 16 -25.92 -9.43 25.11
N LEU A 17 -25.56 -10.33 24.18
CA LEU A 17 -24.33 -10.21 23.41
C LEU A 17 -24.39 -9.05 22.40
N TYR A 18 -25.55 -8.80 21.80
CA TYR A 18 -25.76 -7.64 20.93
C TYR A 18 -25.68 -6.33 21.70
N ASP A 19 -26.30 -6.27 22.88
CA ASP A 19 -26.27 -5.07 23.74
C ASP A 19 -24.83 -4.75 24.18
N VAL A 20 -24.06 -5.78 24.55
CA VAL A 20 -22.64 -5.63 24.91
C VAL A 20 -21.80 -5.19 23.71
N GLN A 21 -22.05 -5.74 22.52
CA GLN A 21 -21.33 -5.35 21.30
C GLN A 21 -21.65 -3.91 20.86
N GLU A 22 -22.91 -3.48 21.02
CA GLU A 22 -23.34 -2.11 20.73
C GLU A 22 -22.73 -1.12 21.74
N GLU A 23 -22.72 -1.46 23.04
CA GLU A 23 -22.03 -0.65 24.06
C GLU A 23 -20.52 -0.53 23.80
N LEU A 24 -19.85 -1.62 23.43
CA LEU A 24 -18.42 -1.61 23.10
C LEU A 24 -18.11 -0.77 21.85
N SER A 25 -19.01 -0.79 20.86
CA SER A 25 -18.90 0.02 19.64
C SER A 25 -19.11 1.51 19.89
N ARG A 26 -19.95 1.88 20.87
CA ARG A 26 -20.14 3.26 21.31
C ARG A 26 -18.97 3.80 22.14
N ARG A 27 -18.32 2.94 22.94
CA ARG A 27 -17.20 3.32 23.81
C ARG A 27 -15.86 3.44 23.09
N ASN A 28 -15.69 2.75 21.96
CA ASN A 28 -14.48 2.85 21.15
C ASN A 28 -14.76 3.64 19.87
N PRO A 29 -14.54 4.97 19.84
CA PRO A 29 -14.57 5.71 18.60
C PRO A 29 -13.59 5.03 17.63
N LYS A 30 -14.07 4.62 16.45
CA LYS A 30 -13.19 4.12 15.39
C LYS A 30 -12.06 5.13 15.26
N PRO A 31 -10.78 4.72 15.37
CA PRO A 31 -9.68 5.65 15.26
C PRO A 31 -9.90 6.42 13.98
N LEU A 32 -9.93 7.76 14.10
CA LEU A 32 -10.06 8.66 12.96
C LEU A 32 -9.07 8.17 11.92
N GLY A 33 -9.60 7.56 10.86
CA GLY A 33 -8.77 6.93 9.85
C GLY A 33 -7.75 7.95 9.35
N ARG A 34 -6.61 7.47 8.84
CA ARG A 34 -5.61 8.36 8.23
C ARG A 34 -6.35 9.33 7.30
N PRO A 35 -6.13 10.66 7.42
CA PRO A 35 -6.79 11.65 6.58
C PRO A 35 -6.71 11.23 5.11
N PRO A 36 -7.81 11.35 4.35
CA PRO A 36 -7.79 10.99 2.94
C PRO A 36 -6.68 11.78 2.24
N LYS A 37 -5.88 11.08 1.44
CA LYS A 37 -4.78 11.73 0.71
C LYS A 37 -5.35 12.78 -0.25
N LYS A 38 -4.69 13.94 -0.34
CA LYS A 38 -5.09 15.04 -1.25
C LYS A 38 -5.18 14.60 -2.72
N VAL A 39 -4.32 13.66 -3.12
CA VAL A 39 -4.30 13.12 -4.49
C VAL A 39 -5.02 11.79 -4.52
N GLN A 40 -6.17 11.75 -5.18
CA GLN A 40 -6.87 10.50 -5.45
C GLN A 40 -6.18 9.78 -6.61
N ARG A 41 -5.72 8.55 -6.36
CA ARG A 41 -5.15 7.69 -7.40
C ARG A 41 -6.19 6.66 -7.81
N LYS A 42 -6.29 6.40 -9.12
CA LYS A 42 -7.10 5.28 -9.60
C LYS A 42 -6.47 3.96 -9.12
N PRO A 43 -7.26 3.01 -8.59
CA PRO A 43 -6.75 1.69 -8.23
C PRO A 43 -6.22 0.97 -9.48
N THR A 44 -4.94 0.58 -9.45
CA THR A 44 -4.28 -0.15 -10.54
C THR A 44 -3.49 -1.30 -9.95
N THR A 45 -3.66 -2.50 -10.51
CA THR A 45 -2.89 -3.69 -10.13
C THR A 45 -1.59 -3.75 -10.92
N VAL A 46 -0.46 -3.89 -10.23
CA VAL A 46 0.86 -4.07 -10.85
C VAL A 46 1.37 -5.46 -10.51
N HIS A 47 1.68 -6.26 -11.52
CA HIS A 47 2.24 -7.58 -11.36
C HIS A 47 3.77 -7.48 -11.28
N LEU A 48 4.33 -7.96 -10.16
CA LEU A 48 5.76 -7.92 -9.90
C LEU A 48 6.29 -9.35 -9.72
N THR A 49 7.47 -9.59 -10.25
CA THR A 49 8.28 -10.78 -9.95
C THR A 49 8.70 -10.78 -8.48
N LYS A 50 9.08 -11.96 -7.96
CA LYS A 50 9.61 -12.10 -6.58
C LYS A 50 10.81 -11.19 -6.32
N THR A 51 11.61 -10.92 -7.34
CA THR A 51 12.80 -10.05 -7.22
C THR A 51 12.40 -8.59 -7.14
N GLU A 52 11.45 -8.15 -7.97
CA GLU A 52 10.94 -6.77 -7.93
C GLU A 52 10.22 -6.46 -6.61
N VAL A 53 9.45 -7.40 -6.05
CA VAL A 53 8.84 -7.24 -4.71
C VAL A 53 9.91 -7.03 -3.64
N ARG A 54 11.00 -7.82 -3.67
CA ARG A 54 12.12 -7.65 -2.73
C ARG A 54 12.78 -6.28 -2.90
N ASN A 55 13.01 -5.83 -4.13
CA ASN A 55 13.59 -4.52 -4.41
C ASN A 55 12.67 -3.37 -3.95
N LEU A 56 11.36 -3.48 -4.17
CA LEU A 56 10.38 -2.48 -3.72
C LEU A 56 10.33 -2.40 -2.19
N ASN A 57 10.38 -3.53 -1.49
CA ASN A 57 10.45 -3.55 -0.04
C ASN A 57 11.75 -2.93 0.47
N LYS A 58 12.89 -3.24 -0.15
CA LYS A 58 14.18 -2.62 0.18
C LYS A 58 14.14 -1.11 -0.02
N LEU A 59 13.64 -0.64 -1.16
CA LEU A 59 13.50 0.79 -1.46
C LEU A 59 12.59 1.47 -0.41
N HIS A 60 11.48 0.85 -0.07
CA HIS A 60 10.58 1.37 0.95
C HIS A 60 11.26 1.54 2.30
N LEU A 61 12.04 0.55 2.75
CA LEU A 61 12.80 0.66 3.99
C LEU A 61 13.80 1.82 3.95
N LEU A 62 14.57 1.93 2.86
CA LEU A 62 15.58 2.99 2.70
C LEU A 62 14.98 4.40 2.71
N VAL A 63 13.79 4.57 2.15
CA VAL A 63 13.14 5.88 2.04
C VAL A 63 12.27 6.18 3.28
N SER A 64 11.81 5.14 4.00
CA SER A 64 10.88 5.28 5.13
C SER A 64 11.45 6.05 6.33
N GLU A 65 12.77 6.08 6.48
CA GLU A 65 13.43 6.85 7.55
C GLU A 65 13.26 8.36 7.37
N GLN A 66 13.18 8.83 6.11
CA GLN A 66 13.15 10.25 5.77
C GLN A 66 11.76 10.71 5.31
N PHE A 67 10.96 9.81 4.74
CA PHE A 67 9.67 10.14 4.17
C PHE A 67 8.61 9.12 4.59
N THR A 68 7.43 9.60 4.96
CA THR A 68 6.26 8.74 5.20
C THR A 68 5.62 8.32 3.87
N ALA A 69 6.36 7.58 3.04
CA ALA A 69 5.93 7.09 1.74
C ALA A 69 5.45 5.64 1.84
N ASN A 70 4.36 5.30 1.17
CA ASN A 70 3.94 3.91 1.01
C ASN A 70 4.51 3.28 -0.28
N ARG A 71 4.49 1.95 -0.37
CA ARG A 71 4.99 1.22 -1.55
C ARG A 71 4.33 1.66 -2.86
N SER A 72 3.02 1.94 -2.84
CA SER A 72 2.29 2.44 -4.02
C SER A 72 2.73 3.83 -4.46
N GLU A 73 3.14 4.69 -3.52
CA GLU A 73 3.70 6.01 -3.80
C GLU A 73 5.04 5.90 -4.49
N LEU A 74 5.91 5.01 -4.00
CA LEU A 74 7.20 4.74 -4.62
C LEU A 74 7.06 4.20 -6.05
N VAL A 75 6.07 3.33 -6.30
CA VAL A 75 5.74 2.90 -7.67
C VAL A 75 5.32 4.08 -8.54
N GLY A 76 4.50 5.00 -8.01
CA GLY A 76 4.13 6.23 -8.73
C GLY A 76 5.34 7.10 -9.07
N VAL A 77 6.21 7.35 -8.08
CA VAL A 77 7.46 8.11 -8.29
C VAL A 77 8.33 7.44 -9.35
N ALA A 78 8.45 6.12 -9.34
CA ALA A 78 9.22 5.40 -10.35
C ALA A 78 8.68 5.60 -11.76
N ILE A 79 7.34 5.64 -11.94
CA ILE A 79 6.70 5.93 -13.23
C ILE A 79 6.99 7.36 -13.67
N ASP A 80 6.86 8.33 -12.77
CA ASP A 80 7.11 9.75 -13.07
C ASP A 80 8.58 9.97 -13.48
N VAL A 81 9.51 9.42 -12.72
CA VAL A 81 10.96 9.50 -13.00
C VAL A 81 11.29 8.82 -14.33
N LEU A 82 10.73 7.64 -14.61
CA LEU A 82 10.96 6.95 -15.88
C LEU A 82 10.43 7.76 -17.07
N THR A 83 9.26 8.38 -16.91
CA THR A 83 8.66 9.24 -17.93
C THR A 83 9.57 10.43 -18.23
N LEU A 84 10.04 11.13 -17.20
CA LEU A 84 10.96 12.27 -17.36
C LEU A 84 12.28 11.86 -18.04
N LEU A 85 12.83 10.70 -17.69
CA LEU A 85 14.06 10.20 -18.32
C LEU A 85 13.85 9.91 -19.81
N VAL A 86 12.71 9.28 -20.16
CA VAL A 86 12.37 8.96 -21.55
C VAL A 86 12.11 10.23 -22.36
N GLU A 87 11.36 11.19 -21.82
CA GLU A 87 11.06 12.46 -22.49
C GLU A 87 12.31 13.34 -22.66
N GLY A 88 13.14 13.45 -21.62
CA GLY A 88 14.27 14.38 -21.59
C GLY A 88 15.54 13.89 -22.30
N LYS A 89 15.91 12.62 -22.11
CA LYS A 89 17.16 12.05 -22.64
C LYS A 89 16.92 10.84 -23.57
N GLY A 90 15.83 10.12 -23.33
CA GLY A 90 15.57 8.84 -23.98
C GLY A 90 15.01 8.93 -25.39
N LYS A 91 14.26 9.97 -25.76
CA LYS A 91 13.47 9.98 -27.01
C LYS A 91 14.33 9.66 -28.25
N ASN A 92 15.42 10.39 -28.44
CA ASN A 92 16.30 10.19 -29.59
C ASN A 92 17.08 8.86 -29.51
N SER A 93 17.53 8.46 -28.31
CA SER A 93 18.30 7.23 -28.12
C SER A 93 17.44 5.96 -28.22
N ILE A 94 16.18 6.01 -27.76
CA ILE A 94 15.21 4.91 -27.85
C ILE A 94 14.77 4.72 -29.30
N GLU A 95 14.47 5.83 -30.00
CA GLU A 95 14.14 5.80 -31.43
C GLU A 95 15.33 5.29 -32.27
N SER A 96 16.56 5.72 -31.95
CA SER A 96 17.76 5.28 -32.69
C SER A 96 18.18 3.84 -32.39
N ALA A 97 17.96 3.34 -31.17
CA ALA A 97 18.45 2.02 -30.74
C ALA A 97 17.55 0.85 -31.15
N GLN A 98 16.44 1.10 -31.86
CA GLN A 98 15.43 0.07 -32.20
C GLN A 98 15.15 -0.87 -31.02
N ILE A 99 14.82 -0.31 -29.85
CA ILE A 99 14.61 -1.10 -28.65
C ILE A 99 13.38 -1.99 -28.86
N ARG A 100 13.63 -3.28 -29.13
CA ARG A 100 12.57 -4.30 -29.33
C ARG A 100 12.32 -5.15 -28.09
N ASP A 101 13.21 -5.07 -27.11
CA ASP A 101 13.18 -5.90 -25.91
C ASP A 101 13.35 -5.07 -24.62
N ILE A 102 12.70 -5.54 -23.56
CA ILE A 102 12.66 -4.90 -22.25
C ILE A 102 14.01 -4.93 -21.54
N GLU A 103 14.85 -5.92 -21.80
CA GLU A 103 16.20 -5.98 -21.19
C GLU A 103 17.10 -4.90 -21.78
N THR A 104 17.01 -4.69 -23.09
CA THR A 104 17.73 -3.60 -23.78
C THR A 104 17.28 -2.25 -23.26
N PHE A 105 15.96 -2.05 -23.08
CA PHE A 105 15.41 -0.84 -22.47
C PHE A 105 15.98 -0.61 -21.06
N ARG A 106 15.96 -1.64 -20.22
CA ARG A 106 16.49 -1.57 -18.85
C ARG A 106 17.97 -1.17 -18.82
N LYS A 107 18.77 -1.67 -19.75
CA LYS A 107 20.18 -1.32 -19.87
C LYS A 107 20.36 0.15 -20.22
N VAL A 108 19.65 0.64 -21.23
CA VAL A 108 19.68 2.05 -21.65
C VAL A 108 19.28 2.98 -20.49
N VAL A 109 18.22 2.65 -19.76
CA VAL A 109 17.81 3.41 -18.57
C VAL A 109 18.89 3.38 -17.48
N SER A 110 19.55 2.25 -17.29
CA SER A 110 20.64 2.13 -16.31
C SER A 110 21.86 2.97 -16.69
N ASP A 111 22.18 3.06 -17.98
CA ASP A 111 23.29 3.87 -18.48
C ASP A 111 22.99 5.38 -18.32
N PHE A 112 21.74 5.80 -18.51
CA PHE A 112 21.32 7.19 -18.24
C PHE A 112 21.47 7.62 -16.79
N VAL A 113 21.31 6.71 -15.84
CA VAL A 113 21.43 7.00 -14.40
C VAL A 113 22.90 7.06 -13.96
N LYS A 114 23.80 6.37 -14.67
CA LYS A 114 25.23 6.36 -14.37
C LYS A 114 26.01 7.51 -15.01
N SER A 115 25.46 8.14 -16.05
CA SER A 115 26.03 9.29 -16.75
C SER A 115 25.68 10.61 -16.09
#